data_AF-A0A7R9KA79-F1
#
_entry.id   AF-A0A7R9KA79-F1
#
_cell.length_a   1.000
_cell.length_b   1.000
_cell.length_c   1.000
_cell.angle_alpha   90.00
_cell.angle_beta   90.00
_cell.angle_gamma   90.00
#
_symmetry.space_group_name_H-M   'P 1'
#
loop_
_entity.id
_entity.type
_entity.pdbx_description
1 polymer ?
#
loop_
_entity_poly.entity_id
_entity_poly.type
_entity_poly.pdbx_seq_one_letter_code
_entity_poly.pdbx_strand_id
1 'polypeptide(L)'
;FQSGAFVVLKTDISNGGDPPIWKIDGKALLQKYVPFEQDGKMLYKNTSTYSGWSANNKDLYYPAPIVFKMQNRKETIVEFLKDNIKVDAPKSDDGEDGTEEGEEEGVAETA
;
A
#
# COMPACT_ATOMS: atom_id res chain seq x y z
N PHE A 1 -9.49 -1.82 5.02
CA PHE A 1 -9.76 -0.75 4.04
C PHE A 1 -11.02 0.00 4.41
N GLN A 2 -11.03 1.32 4.31
CA GLN A 2 -12.17 2.19 4.64
C GLN A 2 -12.66 2.95 3.39
N SER A 3 -13.90 3.41 3.39
CA SER A 3 -14.40 4.33 2.35
C SER A 3 -13.50 5.57 2.28
N GLY A 4 -13.15 5.99 1.07
CA GLY A 4 -12.16 7.04 0.81
C GLY A 4 -10.71 6.56 0.68
N ALA A 5 -10.40 5.32 1.07
CA ALA A 5 -9.07 4.75 0.86
C ALA A 5 -8.83 4.36 -0.60
N PHE A 6 -7.56 4.34 -0.99
CA PHE A 6 -7.12 3.96 -2.33
C PHE A 6 -6.44 2.59 -2.29
N VAL A 7 -6.66 1.83 -3.35
CA VAL A 7 -6.17 0.47 -3.52
C VAL A 7 -5.66 0.25 -4.94
N VAL A 8 -4.73 -0.67 -5.11
CA VAL A 8 -4.17 -1.06 -6.41
C VAL A 8 -4.10 -2.58 -6.48
N LEU A 9 -4.29 -3.17 -7.67
CA LEU A 9 -4.20 -4.62 -7.82
C LEU A 9 -2.77 -5.10 -7.63
N LYS A 10 -2.59 -6.20 -6.90
CA LYS A 10 -1.26 -6.79 -6.66
C LYS A 10 -0.59 -7.21 -7.97
N THR A 11 -1.36 -7.79 -8.89
CA THR A 11 -0.89 -8.23 -10.21
C THR A 11 -0.40 -7.08 -11.07
N ASP A 12 -1.09 -5.93 -11.01
CA ASP A 12 -0.72 -4.74 -11.78
C ASP A 12 0.58 -4.11 -11.26
N ILE A 13 0.83 -4.18 -9.94
CA ILE A 13 2.11 -3.78 -9.35
C ILE A 13 3.24 -4.73 -9.79
N SER A 14 3.00 -6.05 -9.77
CA SER A 14 4.01 -7.04 -10.16
C SER A 14 4.37 -7.01 -11.64
N ASN A 15 3.47 -6.58 -12.53
CA ASN A 15 3.73 -6.49 -13.96
C ASN A 15 4.67 -5.33 -14.35
N GLY A 16 4.89 -4.36 -13.46
CA GLY A 16 5.69 -3.18 -13.73
C GLY A 16 4.95 -2.15 -14.59
N GLY A 17 5.16 -0.86 -14.29
CA GLY A 17 4.54 0.26 -15.00
C GLY A 17 3.76 1.20 -14.08
N ASP A 18 2.79 1.90 -14.68
CA ASP A 18 1.89 2.84 -14.01
C ASP A 18 0.48 2.25 -13.94
N PRO A 19 0.19 1.43 -12.92
CA PRO A 19 -1.08 0.73 -12.84
C PRO A 19 -2.21 1.65 -12.40
N PRO A 20 -3.44 1.47 -12.90
CA PRO A 20 -4.58 2.25 -12.43
C PRO A 20 -4.85 1.95 -10.95
N ILE A 21 -5.11 3.00 -10.18
CA ILE A 21 -5.51 2.90 -8.78
C ILE A 21 -7.02 3.05 -8.64
N TRP A 22 -7.55 2.60 -7.51
CA TRP A 22 -8.98 2.51 -7.28
C TRP A 22 -9.34 3.13 -5.93
N LYS A 23 -10.32 4.02 -5.90
CA LYS A 23 -10.84 4.61 -4.66
C LYS A 23 -12.07 3.85 -4.20
N ILE A 24 -12.14 3.50 -2.91
CA ILE A 24 -13.33 2.89 -2.32
C ILE A 24 -14.38 3.98 -2.07
N ASP A 25 -15.48 3.97 -2.84
CA ASP A 25 -16.55 4.99 -2.73
C ASP A 25 -17.46 4.76 -1.51
N GLY A 26 -17.49 3.53 -0.97
CA GLY A 26 -18.33 3.15 0.16
C GLY A 26 -19.68 2.55 -0.23
N LYS A 27 -20.06 2.60 -1.51
CA LYS A 27 -21.26 1.94 -2.06
C LYS A 27 -20.99 0.54 -2.61
N ALA A 28 -20.03 -0.18 -2.01
CA ALA A 28 -19.47 -1.41 -2.61
C ALA A 28 -18.96 -1.19 -4.05
N LEU A 29 -18.41 0.00 -4.31
CA LEU A 29 -17.83 0.38 -5.59
C LEU A 29 -16.39 0.88 -5.41
N LEU A 30 -15.57 0.54 -6.40
CA LEU A 30 -14.27 1.09 -6.66
C LEU A 30 -14.39 2.10 -7.82
N GLN A 31 -13.95 3.33 -7.62
CA GLN A 31 -13.82 4.31 -8.70
C GLN A 31 -12.41 4.25 -9.29
N LYS A 32 -12.29 4.10 -10.61
CA LYS A 32 -11.00 4.00 -11.29
C LYS A 32 -10.33 5.36 -11.42
N TYR A 33 -9.02 5.37 -11.16
CA TYR A 33 -8.14 6.49 -11.44
C TYR A 33 -7.06 6.03 -12.41
N VAL A 34 -6.86 6.79 -13.48
CA VAL A 34 -5.91 6.46 -14.55
C VAL A 34 -4.68 7.35 -14.46
N PRO A 35 -3.47 6.79 -14.71
CA PRO A 35 -2.25 7.58 -14.77
C PRO A 35 -2.32 8.57 -15.94
N PHE A 36 -1.75 9.74 -15.74
CA PHE A 36 -1.51 10.73 -16.77
C PHE A 36 -0.30 11.58 -16.38
N GLU A 37 0.47 12.00 -17.38
CA GLU A 37 1.57 12.92 -17.15
C GLU A 37 1.04 14.36 -17.11
N GLN A 38 1.42 15.09 -16.08
CA GLN A 38 1.13 16.51 -15.93
C GLN A 38 2.33 17.20 -15.29
N ASP A 39 2.81 18.27 -15.92
CA ASP A 39 3.94 19.07 -15.43
C ASP A 39 5.21 18.21 -15.16
N GLY A 40 5.45 17.18 -15.98
CA GLY A 40 6.57 16.25 -15.84
C GLY A 40 6.46 15.28 -14.65
N LYS A 41 5.27 15.16 -14.04
CA LYS A 41 4.98 14.20 -12.97
C LYS A 41 3.87 13.23 -13.38
N MET A 42 3.97 12.01 -12.90
CA MET A 42 2.92 11.01 -13.07
C MET A 42 1.84 11.22 -12.00
N LEU A 43 0.68 11.70 -12.44
CA LEU A 43 -0.50 11.93 -11.60
C LEU A 43 -1.63 10.98 -12.01
N TYR A 44 -2.67 10.93 -11.20
CA TYR A 44 -3.80 10.03 -11.37
C TYR A 44 -5.10 10.81 -11.25
N LYS A 45 -5.96 10.71 -12.27
CA LYS A 45 -7.25 11.42 -12.29
C LYS A 45 -8.42 10.45 -12.19
N ASN A 46 -9.47 10.85 -11.47
CA ASN A 46 -10.69 10.07 -11.38
C ASN A 46 -11.36 9.90 -12.75
N THR A 47 -12.04 8.78 -12.92
CA THR A 47 -12.82 8.49 -14.12
C THR A 47 -14.26 8.14 -13.74
N SER A 48 -15.13 8.09 -14.74
CA SER A 48 -16.50 7.56 -14.63
C SER A 48 -16.57 6.03 -14.73
N THR A 49 -15.43 5.35 -14.61
CA THR A 49 -15.36 3.89 -14.61
C THR A 49 -15.41 3.38 -13.18
N TYR A 50 -16.30 2.41 -12.94
CA TYR A 50 -16.48 1.79 -11.64
C TYR A 50 -16.32 0.27 -11.72
N SER A 51 -15.89 -0.33 -10.63
CA SER A 51 -15.81 -1.78 -10.44
C SER A 51 -16.47 -2.18 -9.13
N GLY A 52 -16.87 -3.44 -9.00
CA GLY A 52 -17.44 -3.98 -7.77
C GLY A 52 -16.38 -4.09 -6.67
N TRP A 53 -16.69 -3.58 -5.48
CA TRP A 53 -15.89 -3.77 -4.28
C TRP A 53 -16.54 -4.81 -3.38
N SER A 54 -15.82 -5.87 -3.06
CA SER A 54 -16.24 -6.88 -2.08
C SER A 54 -15.11 -7.11 -1.09
N ALA A 55 -15.46 -7.41 0.16
CA ALA A 55 -14.48 -7.82 1.17
C ALA A 55 -13.74 -9.11 0.79
N ASN A 56 -14.35 -9.93 -0.08
CA ASN A 56 -13.80 -11.20 -0.54
C ASN A 56 -12.60 -11.01 -1.49
N ASN A 57 -12.57 -9.89 -2.21
CA ASN A 57 -11.53 -9.59 -3.18
C ASN A 57 -10.48 -8.64 -2.61
N LYS A 58 -10.62 -8.18 -1.35
CA LYS A 58 -9.70 -7.22 -0.71
C LYS A 58 -8.25 -7.71 -0.73
N ASP A 59 -8.05 -9.03 -0.62
CA ASP A 59 -6.74 -9.67 -0.54
C ASP A 59 -5.98 -9.64 -1.86
N LEU A 60 -6.67 -9.32 -2.96
CA LEU A 60 -6.08 -9.10 -4.29
C LEU A 60 -5.53 -7.69 -4.48
N TYR A 61 -5.72 -6.81 -3.49
CA TYR A 61 -5.29 -5.41 -3.56
C TYR A 61 -4.24 -5.07 -2.51
N TYR A 62 -3.33 -4.16 -2.87
CA TYR A 62 -2.49 -3.45 -1.92
C TYR A 62 -3.09 -2.08 -1.58
N PRO A 63 -2.89 -1.57 -0.35
CA PRO A 63 -3.17 -0.18 -0.05
C PRO A 63 -2.29 0.71 -0.93
N ALA A 64 -2.90 1.69 -1.60
CA ALA A 64 -2.22 2.64 -2.46
C ALA A 64 -2.08 3.97 -1.71
N PRO A 65 -0.90 4.32 -1.16
CA PRO A 65 -0.69 5.61 -0.53
C PRO A 65 -0.72 6.70 -1.61
N ILE A 66 -1.50 7.76 -1.37
CA ILE A 66 -1.65 8.85 -2.32
C ILE A 66 -1.46 10.21 -1.65
N VAL A 67 -1.12 11.20 -2.46
CA VAL A 67 -1.10 12.62 -2.10
C VAL A 67 -2.15 13.34 -2.91
N PHE A 68 -3.13 13.96 -2.25
CA PHE A 68 -4.11 14.78 -2.95
C PHE A 68 -3.43 16.03 -3.52
N LYS A 69 -3.56 16.24 -4.83
CA LYS A 69 -3.03 17.44 -5.51
C LYS A 69 -4.15 18.42 -5.80
N MET A 70 -5.27 17.92 -6.32
CA MET A 70 -6.40 18.75 -6.70
C MET A 70 -7.72 18.00 -6.51
N GLN A 71 -8.74 18.70 -6.03
CA GLN A 71 -10.09 18.15 -5.96
C GLN A 71 -11.11 19.23 -6.31
N ASN A 72 -11.76 19.06 -7.46
CA ASN A 72 -12.80 19.94 -7.96
C ASN A 72 -14.10 19.16 -8.18
N ARG A 73 -15.20 19.88 -8.46
CA ARG A 73 -16.49 19.25 -8.81
C ARG A 73 -16.44 18.40 -10.08
N LYS A 74 -15.49 18.67 -10.98
CA LYS A 74 -15.34 17.93 -12.25
C LYS A 74 -14.40 16.73 -12.11
N GLU A 75 -13.27 16.91 -11.44
CA GLU A 75 -12.24 15.90 -11.34
C GLU A 75 -11.44 15.99 -10.04
N THR A 76 -10.81 14.87 -9.67
CA THR A 76 -9.91 14.72 -8.54
C THR A 76 -8.59 14.16 -9.06
N ILE A 77 -7.50 14.85 -8.76
CA ILE A 77 -6.15 14.52 -9.14
C ILE A 77 -5.35 14.16 -7.89
N VAL A 78 -4.73 12.99 -7.91
CA VAL A 78 -3.89 12.46 -6.84
C VAL A 78 -2.55 12.02 -7.40
N GLU A 79 -1.52 12.04 -6.57
CA GLU A 79 -0.21 11.47 -6.88
C GLU A 79 -0.08 10.14 -6.15
N PHE A 80 0.27 9.09 -6.87
CA PHE A 80 0.40 7.75 -6.32
C PHE A 80 1.83 7.49 -5.86
N LEU A 81 2.01 7.19 -4.58
CA LEU A 81 3.31 6.88 -3.98
C LEU A 81 3.58 5.38 -4.06
N LYS A 82 3.88 4.87 -5.26
CA LYS A 82 4.10 3.43 -5.48
C LYS A 82 5.22 2.85 -4.59
N ASP A 83 6.27 3.63 -4.33
CA ASP A 83 7.41 3.25 -3.51
C ASP A 83 7.07 3.13 -2.01
N ASN A 84 5.92 3.67 -1.59
CA ASN A 84 5.45 3.61 -0.20
C ASN A 84 4.43 2.49 0.03
N ILE A 85 4.14 1.67 -0.98
CA ILE A 85 3.25 0.53 -0.80
C ILE A 85 3.96 -0.47 0.12
N LYS A 86 3.31 -0.82 1.23
CA LYS A 86 3.69 -2.00 2.01
C LYS A 86 3.30 -3.25 1.23
N VAL A 87 4.15 -3.63 0.28
CA VAL A 87 4.12 -4.95 -0.31
C VAL A 87 4.48 -5.90 0.84
N ASP A 88 3.61 -6.87 1.14
CA ASP A 88 3.97 -7.95 2.06
C ASP A 88 5.25 -8.58 1.50
N ALA A 89 6.40 -8.21 2.07
CA ALA A 89 7.63 -8.90 1.80
C ALA A 89 7.40 -10.37 2.17
N PRO A 90 7.91 -11.34 1.39
CA PRO A 90 8.15 -12.63 2.01
C PRO A 90 8.98 -12.33 3.27
N LYS A 91 8.58 -12.84 4.44
CA LYS A 91 9.40 -12.79 5.65
C LYS A 91 10.79 -13.30 5.28
N SER A 92 11.71 -12.40 5.00
CA SER A 92 13.12 -12.69 5.20
C SER A 92 13.27 -12.67 6.71
N ASP A 93 13.39 -13.88 7.23
CA ASP A 93 13.84 -14.21 8.57
C ASP A 93 15.22 -13.56 8.74
N ASP A 94 15.26 -12.30 9.17
CA ASP A 94 16.50 -11.62 9.51
C ASP A 94 16.75 -11.92 10.99
N GLY A 95 17.71 -12.82 11.21
CA GLY A 95 18.12 -13.31 12.50
C GLY A 95 18.59 -12.16 13.39
N GLU A 96 18.03 -12.11 14.60
CA GLU A 96 18.58 -11.34 15.70
C GLU A 96 19.71 -12.16 16.32
N ASP A 97 20.93 -11.96 15.80
CA ASP A 97 22.17 -12.24 16.51
C ASP A 97 22.45 -11.04 17.44
N GLY A 98 22.36 -11.29 18.73
CA GLY A 98 22.69 -10.35 19.80
C GLY A 98 23.36 -11.13 20.91
N THR A 99 24.66 -11.37 20.73
CA THR A 99 25.59 -11.93 21.70
C THR A 99 25.64 -11.05 22.95
N GLU A 100 25.54 -11.65 24.15
CA GLU A 100 26.12 -11.08 25.37
C GLU A 100 26.84 -12.20 26.13
N GLU A 101 28.18 -12.12 26.11
CA GLU A 101 29.11 -12.99 26.81
C GLU A 101 29.39 -12.44 28.22
N GLY A 102 29.55 -13.35 29.20
CA GLY A 102 30.27 -13.14 30.48
C GLY A 102 29.48 -12.37 31.55
N GLU A 103 29.55 -12.68 32.84
CA GLU A 103 30.63 -13.30 33.60
C GLU A 103 30.08 -13.94 34.90
N GLU A 104 30.96 -14.72 35.52
CA GLU A 104 30.84 -15.64 36.64
C GLU A 104 30.17 -15.09 37.91
N GLU A 105 29.61 -15.98 38.75
CA GLU A 105 30.02 -16.11 40.16
C GLU A 105 29.74 -17.53 40.65
N GLY A 106 30.82 -18.27 40.88
CA GLY A 106 30.78 -19.45 41.74
C GLY A 106 30.90 -19.02 43.20
N VAL A 107 30.09 -19.60 44.08
CA VAL A 107 30.47 -19.79 45.47
C VAL A 107 29.84 -21.07 46.00
N ALA A 108 30.72 -21.91 46.55
CA ALA A 108 30.42 -23.16 47.24
C ALA A 108 29.87 -22.91 48.66
N GLU A 109 29.63 -24.03 49.38
CA GLU A 109 29.23 -24.17 50.80
C GLU A 109 27.72 -24.00 51.08
N THR A 110 27.01 -24.81 51.89
CA THR A 110 27.28 -25.84 52.92
C THR A 110 26.01 -26.71 53.08
N ALA A 111 26.16 -28.01 53.40
CA ALA A 111 25.34 -28.76 54.37
C ALA A 111 25.76 -30.25 54.41
#